data_AF-A0A6P1E3N7-F1
#
_entry.id   AF-A0A6P1E3N7-F1
#
_cell.length_a   1.000
_cell.length_b   1.000
_cell.length_c   1.000
_cell.angle_alpha   90.00
_cell.angle_beta   90.00
_cell.angle_gamma   90.00
#
_symmetry.space_group_name_H-M   'P 1'
#
loop_
_entity.id
_entity.type
_entity.pdbx_description
1 polymer ?
#
loop_
_entity_poly.entity_id
_entity_poly.type
_entity_poly.pdbx_seq_one_letter_code
_entity_poly.pdbx_strand_id
1 'polypeptide(L)' 'MITKSDLISALGTLAAVAKEADCSKQAVAQWSERIPLRSAVCIARKGRWSLEELRPDLFGPPPVRAGARASCRRRRSPG' A
#
# COMPACT_ATOMS: atom_id res chain seq x y z
N MET A 1 -6.31 3.28 0.26
CA MET A 1 -5.68 1.96 0.50
C MET A 1 -6.67 0.90 0.09
N ILE A 2 -6.26 -0.01 -0.79
CA ILE A 2 -7.09 -1.15 -1.20
C ILE A 2 -7.10 -2.17 -0.06
N THR A 3 -8.29 -2.61 0.33
CA THR A 3 -8.50 -3.59 1.40
C THR A 3 -8.88 -4.96 0.83
N LYS A 4 -8.87 -5.98 1.68
CA LYS A 4 -9.39 -7.32 1.32
C LYS A 4 -10.80 -7.23 0.73
N SER A 5 -11.67 -6.42 1.34
CA SER A 5 -13.07 -6.25 0.92
C SER A 5 -13.16 -5.66 -0.48
N ASP A 6 -12.34 -4.66 -0.79
CA ASP A 6 -12.23 -4.06 -2.13
C ASP A 6 -11.80 -5.08 -3.19
N LEU A 7 -10.80 -5.92 -2.89
CA LEU A 7 -10.38 -7.01 -3.79
C LEU A 7 -11.49 -8.04 -4.02
N ILE A 8 -12.26 -8.37 -2.99
CA ILE A 8 -13.39 -9.30 -3.11
C ILE A 8 -14.51 -8.67 -3.96
N SER A 9 -14.79 -7.38 -3.77
CA SER A 9 -15.76 -6.65 -4.60
C SER A 9 -15.32 -6.54 -6.06
N ALA A 10 -14.03 -6.32 -6.33
CA ALA A 10 -13.50 -6.21 -7.68
C ALA A 10 -13.43 -7.56 -8.42
N LEU A 11 -13.09 -8.64 -7.71
CA LEU A 11 -12.90 -9.97 -8.30
C LEU A 11 -14.10 -10.92 -8.10
N GLY A 12 -15.08 -10.52 -7.30
CA GLY A 12 -16.32 -11.23 -7.02
C GLY A 12 -16.19 -12.44 -6.08
N THR A 13 -15.02 -13.08 -5.99
CA THR A 13 -14.84 -14.30 -5.18
C THR A 13 -13.50 -14.35 -4.46
N LEU A 14 -13.47 -14.98 -3.28
CA LEU A 14 -12.22 -15.30 -2.56
C LEU A 14 -11.26 -16.15 -3.39
N ALA A 15 -11.79 -16.99 -4.29
CA ALA A 15 -11.02 -17.83 -5.18
C ALA A 15 -10.20 -17.02 -6.20
N ALA A 16 -10.81 -16.00 -6.78
CA ALA A 16 -10.14 -15.12 -7.73
C ALA A 16 -9.07 -14.28 -7.03
N VAL A 17 -9.37 -13.74 -5.84
CA VAL A 17 -8.37 -13.04 -5.01
C VAL A 17 -7.18 -13.94 -4.69
N ALA A 18 -7.43 -15.19 -4.29
CA ALA A 18 -6.40 -16.16 -3.97
C ALA A 18 -5.48 -16.47 -5.16
N LYS A 19 -6.07 -16.59 -6.37
CA LYS A 19 -5.31 -16.79 -7.62
C LYS A 19 -4.44 -15.58 -7.96
N GLU A 20 -4.96 -14.37 -7.76
CA GLU A 20 -4.21 -13.14 -8.06
C GLU A 20 -3.07 -12.89 -7.05
N ALA A 21 -3.28 -13.30 -5.81
CA ALA A 21 -2.30 -13.23 -4.74
C ALA A 21 -1.33 -14.42 -4.66
N ASP A 22 -1.48 -15.40 -5.55
CA ASP A 22 -0.70 -16.64 -5.57
C ASP A 22 -0.70 -17.35 -4.21
N CYS A 23 -1.88 -17.52 -3.62
CA CYS A 23 -2.06 -18.14 -2.31
C CYS A 23 -3.34 -18.95 -2.21
N SER A 24 -3.54 -19.68 -1.11
CA SER A 24 -4.74 -20.48 -0.87
C SER A 24 -5.95 -19.63 -0.46
N LYS A 25 -7.17 -20.07 -0.82
CA LYS A 25 -8.43 -19.42 -0.39
C LYS A 25 -8.54 -19.23 1.11
N GLN A 26 -8.06 -20.22 1.88
CA GLN A 26 -8.03 -20.15 3.35
C GLN A 26 -7.12 -19.03 3.84
N ALA A 27 -5.97 -18.81 3.20
CA ALA A 27 -5.08 -17.72 3.54
C ALA A 27 -5.78 -16.37 3.35
N VAL A 28 -6.45 -16.17 2.21
CA VAL A 28 -7.25 -14.95 1.95
C VAL A 28 -8.36 -14.77 2.98
N ALA A 29 -9.04 -15.85 3.37
CA ALA A 29 -10.08 -15.80 4.40
C ALA A 29 -9.52 -15.35 5.75
N GLN A 30 -8.29 -15.75 6.10
CA GLN A 30 -7.59 -15.37 7.33
C GLN A 30 -6.98 -13.96 7.30
N TRP A 31 -6.91 -13.31 6.13
CA TRP A 31 -6.44 -11.94 6.08
C TRP A 31 -7.39 -11.01 6.84
N SER A 32 -6.81 -10.08 7.60
CA SER A 32 -7.49 -8.89 8.07
C SER A 32 -7.81 -7.96 6.87
N GLU A 33 -8.40 -6.79 7.14
CA GLU A 33 -8.61 -5.75 6.13
C GLU A 33 -7.31 -5.34 5.41
N ARG A 34 -6.16 -5.47 6.09
CA ARG A 34 -4.82 -5.27 5.52
C ARG A 34 -4.32 -6.52 4.78
N ILE A 35 -3.92 -6.32 3.53
CA ILE A 35 -3.33 -7.36 2.68
C ILE A 35 -1.87 -7.63 3.12
N PRO A 36 -1.47 -8.89 3.32
CA PRO A 36 -0.08 -9.25 3.59
C PRO A 36 0.85 -8.79 2.46
N LEU A 37 2.06 -8.34 2.81
CA LEU A 37 3.00 -7.78 1.82
C LEU A 37 3.33 -8.78 0.70
N ARG A 38 3.56 -10.05 1.03
CA ARG A 38 3.87 -11.10 0.03
C ARG A 38 2.76 -11.20 -1.02
N SER A 39 1.51 -11.21 -0.58
CA SER A 39 0.34 -11.26 -1.45
C SER A 39 0.14 -9.97 -2.24
N ALA A 40 0.38 -8.80 -1.63
CA ALA A 40 0.32 -7.52 -2.32
C ALA A 40 1.34 -7.44 -3.47
N VAL A 41 2.55 -7.97 -3.29
CA VAL A 41 3.56 -8.07 -4.36
C VAL A 41 3.08 -9.00 -5.48
N CYS A 42 2.52 -10.16 -5.17
CA CYS A 42 1.98 -11.06 -6.19
C CYS A 42 0.86 -10.40 -7.01
N ILE A 43 -0.07 -9.72 -6.33
CA ILE A 43 -1.16 -8.98 -6.97
C ILE A 43 -0.60 -7.86 -7.85
N ALA A 44 0.35 -7.08 -7.35
CA ALA A 44 0.93 -5.96 -8.09
C ALA A 44 1.72 -6.41 -9.33
N ARG A 45 2.37 -7.59 -9.27
CA ARG A 45 3.04 -8.18 -10.43
C ARG A 45 2.11 -8.49 -11.60
N LYS A 46 0.80 -8.61 -11.36
CA LYS A 46 -0.21 -8.79 -12.41
C LYS A 46 -0.54 -7.47 -13.13
N GLY A 47 -0.14 -6.33 -12.58
CA GLY A 47 -0.30 -5.00 -13.17
C GLY A 47 -1.69 -4.39 -13.02
N ARG A 48 -2.62 -5.04 -12.32
CA ARG A 48 -3.97 -4.50 -12.06
C ARG A 48 -4.01 -3.43 -10.96
N TRP A 49 -3.08 -3.52 -10.01
CA TRP A 49 -2.98 -2.61 -8.87
C TRP A 49 -1.52 -2.35 -8.56
N SER A 50 -1.22 -1.18 -8.02
CA SER A 50 0.12 -0.81 -7.60
C SER A 50 0.37 -1.14 -6.12
N LEU A 51 1.64 -1.38 -5.76
CA LEU A 51 2.03 -1.59 -4.37
C LEU A 51 1.72 -0.39 -3.46
N GLU A 52 1.72 0.82 -4.02
CA GLU A 52 1.32 2.05 -3.34
C GLU A 52 -0.17 2.05 -2.98
N GLU A 53 -1.02 1.45 -3.81
CA GLU A 53 -2.46 1.37 -3.57
C GLU A 53 -2.79 0.30 -2.53
N LEU A 54 -2.12 -0.85 -2.63
CA LEU A 54 -2.28 -2.00 -1.73
C LEU A 54 -1.63 -1.75 -0.36
N ARG A 55 -0.46 -1.11 -0.34
CA ARG A 55 0.37 -0.87 0.85
C ARG A 55 0.95 0.56 0.85
N PRO A 56 0.09 1.59 0.96
CA PRO A 56 0.54 2.97 1.06
C PRO A 56 1.35 3.22 2.34
N ASP A 57 1.17 2.39 3.37
CA ASP A 57 1.95 2.42 4.62
C ASP A 57 3.45 2.14 4.40
N LEU A 58 3.79 1.34 3.39
CA LEU A 58 5.17 0.95 3.07
C LEU A 58 5.73 1.67 1.84
N PHE A 59 4.86 1.93 0.85
CA PHE A 59 5.26 2.46 -0.46
C PHE A 59 4.66 3.83 -0.76
N GLY A 60 3.73 4.33 0.05
CA GLY A 60 3.17 5.66 -0.15
C GLY A 60 4.20 6.75 0.12
N PRO A 61 3.96 7.97 -0.39
CA PRO A 61 4.81 9.11 -0.09
C PRO A 61 4.91 9.26 1.43
N PRO A 62 6.12 9.53 1.98
CA PRO A 62 6.25 9.78 3.41
C PRO A 62 5.27 10.89 3.77
N PRO A 63 4.53 10.77 4.89
CA PRO A 63 3.60 11.81 5.29
C PRO A 63 4.38 13.11 5.32
N VAL A 64 4.01 14.03 4.43
CA VAL A 64 4.68 15.32 4.33
C VAL A 64 4.49 15.96 5.68
N ARG A 65 5.56 16.03 6.48
CA ARG A 65 5.54 16.75 7.75
C ARG A 65 5.29 18.21 7.40
N ALA A 66 4.03 18.60 7.35
CA ALA A 66 3.59 19.99 7.25
C ALA A 66 3.97 20.67 8.58
N GLY A 67 5.25 21.04 8.71
CA GLY A 67 5.77 21.48 10.00
C GLY A 67 7.29 21.51 10.11
N ALA A 68 8.02 21.92 9.08
CA ALA A 68 9.38 22.40 9.26
C ALA A 68 9.55 23.63 8.39
N ARG A 69 9.08 24.76 8.93
CA ARG A 69 9.40 26.10 8.48
C ARG A 69 10.92 26.20 8.46
N ALA A 70 11.52 25.94 7.30
CA ALA A 70 12.94 26.13 7.06
C ALA A 70 13.23 27.61 7.25
N SER A 71 13.57 27.97 8.49
CA SER A 71 14.12 29.28 8.80
C SER A 71 15.52 29.27 8.23
N CYS A 72 15.63 29.56 6.93
CA CYS A 72 16.84 30.03 6.29
C CYS A 72 17.19 31.39 6.90
N ARG A 73 17.57 31.43 8.18
CA ARG A 73 18.25 32.57 8.78
C ARG A 73 19.66 32.58 8.18
N ARG A 74 19.77 33.20 7.01
CA ARG A 74 21.03 33.80 6.56
C ARG A 74 21.45 34.83 7.61
N ARG A 75 22.24 34.41 8.61
CA ARG A 75 23.16 35.36 9.25
C ARG A 75 24.42 35.38 8.39
N ARG A 76 24.40 36.24 7.36
CA ARG A 76 25.63 36.91 6.95
C ARG A 76 25.89 37.95 8.03
N SER A 77 26.94 37.76 8.82
CA SER A 77 27.55 38.85 9.57
C SER A 77 28.50 39.57 8.61
N PRO A 78 28.34 40.88 8.35
CA PRO A 78 29.41 41.70 7.80
C PRO A 78 30.11 42.46 8.94
N GLY A 79 31.44 42.61 8.84
CA GLY A 79 32.23 43.62 9.54
C GLY A 79 32.65 43.25 10.95
#